data_AF-T0Z8Y7-F1
#
_entry.id   AF-T0Z8Y7-F1
#
_cell.length_a   1.000
_cell.length_b   1.000
_cell.length_c   1.000
_cell.angle_alpha   90.00
_cell.angle_beta   90.00
_cell.angle_gamma   90.00
#
_symmetry.space_group_name_H-M   'P 1'
#
loop_
_entity.id
_entity.type
_entity.pdbx_description
1 polymer ?
#
loop_
_entity_poly.entity_id
_entity_poly.type
_entity_poly.pdbx_seq_one_letter_code
_entity_poly.pdbx_strand_id
1 'polypeptide(L)'
;VALNWLVSKGNTFPIPKASRLEHMKENIASIDFTLSNGEVEKINATKGRKRPIGGVLRPLLKKNAAWSKAMTKMNRKRNEDNGVGIGEE
;
A
#
# COMPACT_ATOMS: atom_id res chain seq x y z
N VAL A 1 6.25 11.51 -0.68
CA VAL A 1 7.61 11.12 -0.22
C VAL A 1 7.91 9.63 -0.46
N ALA A 2 7.15 8.69 0.10
CA ALA A 2 7.46 7.25 -0.03
C ALA A 2 7.48 6.74 -1.49
N LEU A 3 6.52 7.17 -2.32
CA LEU A 3 6.51 6.82 -3.75
C LEU A 3 7.73 7.38 -4.49
N ASN A 4 8.08 8.65 -4.26
CA ASN A 4 9.28 9.26 -4.82
C ASN A 4 10.55 8.48 -4.44
N TRP A 5 10.65 8.06 -3.17
CA TRP A 5 11.77 7.23 -2.70
C TRP A 5 11.82 5.85 -3.38
N LEU A 6 10.69 5.27 -3.77
CA LEU A 6 10.68 4.03 -4.55
C LEU A 6 11.15 4.27 -5.98
N VAL A 7 10.70 5.36 -6.61
CA VAL A 7 11.14 5.76 -7.96
C VAL A 7 12.65 6.02 -8.00
N SER A 8 13.23 6.58 -6.94
CA SER A 8 14.67 6.88 -6.88
C SER A 8 15.58 5.64 -6.83
N LYS A 9 15.04 4.42 -6.67
CA LYS A 9 15.83 3.17 -6.64
C LYS A 9 16.32 2.70 -8.01
N GLY A 10 15.89 3.34 -9.11
CA GLY A 10 16.35 3.08 -10.49
C GLY A 10 15.88 1.76 -11.11
N ASN A 11 15.66 0.72 -10.30
CA ASN A 11 15.16 -0.60 -10.71
C ASN A 11 13.79 -0.91 -10.09
N THR A 12 12.96 0.10 -9.85
CA THR A 12 11.67 -0.06 -9.19
C THR A 12 10.63 0.83 -9.84
N PHE A 13 9.52 0.23 -10.26
CA PHE A 13 8.36 0.93 -10.82
C PHE A 13 7.18 0.75 -9.88
N PRO A 14 6.82 1.75 -9.05
CA PRO A 14 5.72 1.62 -8.10
C PRO A 14 4.36 1.60 -8.83
N ILE A 15 3.47 0.70 -8.42
CA ILE A 15 2.09 0.60 -8.93
C ILE A 15 1.13 0.92 -7.77
N PRO A 16 0.98 2.20 -7.38
CA PRO A 16 0.12 2.56 -6.26
C PRO A 16 -1.36 2.38 -6.63
N LYS A 17 -2.11 1.72 -5.75
CA LYS A 17 -3.57 1.64 -5.86
C LYS A 17 -4.21 2.82 -5.13
N ALA A 18 -5.12 3.52 -5.80
CA ALA A 18 -6.02 4.50 -5.20
C ALA A 18 -7.43 4.33 -5.78
N SER A 19 -8.43 4.51 -4.93
CA SER A 19 -9.86 4.48 -5.26
C SER A 19 -10.52 5.86 -5.14
N ARG A 20 -9.78 6.83 -4.59
CA ARG A 20 -10.22 8.22 -4.40
C ARG A 20 -9.39 9.12 -5.29
N LEU A 21 -10.04 10.11 -5.88
CA LEU A 21 -9.39 11.05 -6.81
C LEU A 21 -8.29 11.85 -6.11
N GLU A 22 -8.51 12.28 -4.87
CA GLU A 22 -7.50 13.00 -4.07
C GLU A 22 -6.20 12.20 -3.96
N HIS A 23 -6.29 10.90 -3.61
CA HIS A 23 -5.13 10.03 -3.48
C HIS A 23 -4.45 9.75 -4.84
N MET A 24 -5.22 9.66 -5.92
CA MET A 24 -4.63 9.55 -7.26
C MET A 24 -3.79 10.79 -7.60
N LYS A 25 -4.31 11.99 -7.31
CA LYS A 25 -3.59 13.25 -7.53
C LYS A 25 -2.31 13.30 -6.70
N GLU A 26 -2.36 12.92 -5.43
CA GLU A 26 -1.18 12.84 -4.56
C GLU A 26 -0.14 11.82 -5.05
N ASN A 27 -0.58 10.66 -5.52
CA ASN A 27 0.30 9.63 -6.07
C ASN A 27 1.02 10.13 -7.33
N ILE A 28 0.31 10.83 -8.22
CA ILE A 28 0.90 11.44 -9.42
C ILE A 28 1.88 12.53 -9.01
N ALA A 29 1.45 13.48 -8.18
CA ALA A 29 2.27 14.60 -7.71
C ALA A 29 3.54 14.14 -6.95
N SER A 30 3.57 12.88 -6.49
CA SER A 30 4.76 12.32 -5.86
C SER A 30 5.97 12.20 -6.79
N ILE A 31 5.81 12.33 -8.10
CA ILE A 31 6.91 12.34 -9.08
C ILE A 31 7.40 13.76 -9.43
N ASP A 32 6.65 14.79 -9.04
CA ASP A 32 6.92 16.18 -9.45
C ASP A 32 8.04 16.87 -8.64
N PHE A 33 8.61 16.17 -7.66
CA PHE A 33 9.76 16.63 -6.91
C PHE A 33 10.83 15.55 -6.86
N THR A 34 12.04 15.91 -6.43
CA THR A 34 13.15 14.94 -6.30
C THR A 34 13.68 14.99 -4.89
N LEU A 35 13.86 13.82 -4.27
CA LEU A 35 14.57 13.71 -3.01
C LEU A 35 16.08 13.85 -3.23
N SER A 36 16.72 14.68 -2.42
CA SER A 36 18.19 14.77 -2.40
C SER A 36 18.80 13.47 -1.86
N ASN A 37 20.07 13.21 -2.19
CA ASN A 37 20.79 12.03 -1.70
C ASN A 37 20.76 11.92 -0.17
N GLY A 38 20.96 13.05 0.53
CA GLY A 38 20.91 13.08 1.99
C GLY A 38 19.52 12.77 2.57
N GLU A 39 18.44 13.12 1.88
CA GLU A 39 17.08 12.72 2.29
C GLU A 39 16.82 11.24 2.04
N VAL A 40 17.27 10.71 0.90
CA VAL A 40 17.19 9.27 0.59
C VAL A 40 17.94 8.45 1.65
N GLU A 41 19.12 8.90 2.07
CA GLU A 41 19.90 8.26 3.13
C GLU A 41 19.18 8.29 4.48
N LYS A 42 18.61 9.44 4.87
CA LYS A 42 17.80 9.55 6.09
C LYS A 42 16.61 8.59 6.09
N ILE A 43 15.92 8.46 4.96
CA ILE A 43 14.81 7.51 4.80
C ILE A 43 15.31 6.07 4.92
N ASN A 44 16.42 5.71 4.26
CA ASN A 44 17.01 4.37 4.34
C ASN A 44 17.44 4.02 5.78
N ALA A 45 17.92 4.99 6.55
CA ALA A 45 18.34 4.81 7.95
C ALA A 45 17.17 4.63 8.92
N THR A 46 15.92 4.81 8.48
CA THR A 46 14.74 4.64 9.34
C THR A 46 14.59 3.16 9.71
N LYS A 47 14.88 2.81 10.97
CA LYS A 47 14.70 1.45 11.51
C LYS A 47 13.24 1.01 11.31
N GLY A 48 13.05 -0.06 10.54
CA GLY A 48 11.72 -0.61 10.23
C GLY A 48 10.91 -0.89 11.50
N ARG A 49 9.92 -0.05 11.79
CA ARG A 49 8.96 -0.34 12.85
C ARG A 49 8.06 -1.48 12.37
N LYS A 50 8.16 -2.61 13.10
CA LYS A 50 7.20 -3.73 13.20
C LYS A 50 6.60 -4.20 11.87
N ARG A 51 7.10 -5.34 11.39
CA ARG A 51 6.34 -6.19 10.46
C ARG A 51 4.92 -6.33 11.03
N PRO A 52 3.85 -6.06 10.28
CA PRO A 52 2.50 -6.27 10.78
C PRO A 52 2.43 -7.69 11.34
N ILE A 53 1.78 -7.87 12.48
CA ILE A 53 1.69 -9.15 13.22
C ILE A 53 1.27 -10.33 12.30
N GLY A 54 0.56 -10.02 11.20
CA GLY A 54 0.23 -10.96 10.13
C GLY A 54 1.41 -11.59 9.37
N GLY A 55 2.63 -11.05 9.44
CA GLY A 55 3.82 -11.68 8.86
C GLY A 55 4.32 -12.89 9.66
N VAL A 56 4.18 -12.83 10.98
CA VAL A 56 4.56 -13.92 11.90
C VAL A 56 3.45 -14.98 11.96
N LEU A 57 2.19 -14.55 11.95
CA LEU A 57 1.04 -15.47 11.99
C LEU A 57 0.60 -15.99 10.62
N ARG A 58 1.23 -15.53 9.51
CA ARG A 58 0.89 -15.91 8.13
C ARG A 58 0.80 -17.43 7.89
N PRO A 59 1.70 -18.27 8.42
CA PRO A 59 1.65 -19.73 8.22
C PRO A 59 0.49 -20.39 8.97
N LEU A 60 0.13 -19.85 10.14
CA LEU A 60 -0.94 -20.38 10.99
C LEU A 60 -2.32 -19.95 10.50
N LEU A 61 -2.45 -18.71 10.06
CA LEU A 61 -3.72 -18.13 9.63
C LEU A 61 -4.19 -18.65 8.26
N LYS A 62 -3.28 -19.04 7.35
CA LYS A 62 -3.64 -19.71 6.08
C LYS A 62 -4.30 -21.09 6.26
N LYS A 63 -4.11 -21.75 7.41
CA LYS A 63 -4.66 -23.10 7.66
C LYS A 63 -6.16 -23.08 7.97
N ASN A 64 -6.69 -21.95 8.45
CA ASN A 64 -8.08 -21.85 8.88
C ASN A 64 -8.90 -20.94 7.94
N ALA A 65 -10.05 -21.46 7.47
CA ALA A 65 -10.99 -20.75 6.59
C ALA A 65 -11.50 -19.41 7.16
N ALA A 66 -11.36 -19.19 8.47
CA ALA A 66 -11.63 -17.93 9.14
C ALA A 66 -10.87 -16.74 8.52
N TRP A 67 -9.65 -16.95 8.02
CA TRP A 67 -8.86 -15.88 7.40
C TRP A 67 -9.38 -15.48 6.02
N SER A 68 -9.82 -16.47 5.23
CA SER A 68 -10.50 -16.21 3.96
C SER A 68 -11.78 -15.40 4.21
N LYS A 69 -12.61 -15.79 5.18
CA LYS A 69 -13.83 -15.06 5.55
C LYS A 69 -13.55 -13.65 6.06
N ALA A 70 -12.52 -13.48 6.88
CA ALA A 70 -12.09 -12.16 7.37
C ALA A 70 -11.61 -11.27 6.22
N MET A 71 -10.80 -11.82 5.30
CA MET A 71 -10.34 -11.09 4.11
C MET A 71 -11.49 -10.73 3.17
N THR A 72 -12.48 -11.61 2.97
CA THR A 72 -13.67 -11.31 2.18
C THR A 72 -14.48 -10.18 2.82
N LYS A 73 -14.68 -10.21 4.13
CA LYS A 73 -15.39 -9.14 4.87
C LYS A 73 -14.63 -7.81 4.80
N MET A 74 -13.31 -7.83 4.98
CA MET A 74 -12.46 -6.63 4.87
C MET A 74 -12.45 -6.07 3.46
N ASN A 75 -12.38 -6.93 2.43
CA ASN A 75 -12.46 -6.52 1.03
C ASN A 75 -13.83 -5.95 0.70
N ARG A 76 -14.92 -6.56 1.20
CA ARG A 76 -16.29 -6.08 1.01
C ARG A 76 -16.48 -4.70 1.63
N LYS A 77 -16.10 -4.53 2.90
CA LYS A 77 -16.14 -3.23 3.57
C LYS A 77 -15.29 -2.18 2.86
N ARG A 78 -14.10 -2.57 2.36
CA ARG A 78 -13.27 -1.66 1.56
C ARG A 78 -13.94 -1.27 0.24
N ASN A 79 -14.71 -2.15 -0.40
CA ASN A 79 -15.43 -1.81 -1.62
C ASN A 79 -16.62 -0.88 -1.34
N GLU A 80 -17.34 -1.13 -0.23
CA GLU A 80 -18.42 -0.27 0.29
C GLU A 80 -17.88 1.14 0.61
N ASP A 81 -16.80 1.24 1.40
CA ASP A 81 -16.18 2.50 1.80
C ASP A 81 -15.55 3.27 0.60
N ASN A 82 -15.32 2.61 -0.53
CA ASN A 82 -14.77 3.20 -1.75
C ASN A 82 -15.84 3.50 -2.83
N GLY A 83 -17.13 3.31 -2.54
CA GLY A 83 -18.21 3.63 -3.47
C GLY A 83 -18.21 2.81 -4.77
N VAL A 84 -17.49 1.68 -4.80
CA VAL A 84 -17.52 0.77 -5.96
C VAL A 84 -18.74 -0.13 -5.81
N GLY A 85 -19.89 0.41 -6.17
CA GLY A 85 -21.09 -0.38 -6.41
C GLY A 85 -20.78 -1.39 -7.50
N ILE A 86 -20.99 -2.67 -7.21
CA ILE A 86 -20.95 -3.72 -8.21
C ILE A 86 -22.17 -3.46 -9.09
N GLY A 87 -21.95 -2.90 -10.29
CA GLY A 87 -22.96 -2.94 -11.33
C GLY A 87 -23.13 -4.39 -11.73
N GLU A 88 -24.21 -5.01 -11.26
CA GLU A 88 -24.73 -6.24 -11.85
C GLU A 88 -25.47 -5.83 -13.13
N GLU A 89 -24.94 -6.27 -14.27
CA GLU A 89 -25.69 -6.43 -15.52
C GLU A 89 -26.54 -7.71 -15.44
#